data_AF-A0A7I8C9V8-F1
#
_entry.id   AF-A0A7I8C9V8-F1
#
_cell.length_a   1.000
_cell.length_b   1.000
_cell.length_c   1.000
_cell.angle_alpha   90.00
_cell.angle_beta   90.00
_cell.angle_gamma   90.00
#
_symmetry.space_group_name_H-M   'P 1'
#
loop_
_entity.id
_entity.type
_entity.pdbx_description
1 polymer ?
#
loop_
_entity_poly.entity_id
_entity_poly.type
_entity_poly.pdbx_seq_one_letter_code
_entity_poly.pdbx_strand_id
1 'polypeptide(L)'
;MRHIKYFLFSLLSLAFVSTGYAASNPDTVTVNGVTWTKCADEHGTCTFSGTQSVLYGAWPPSSPSAMYAVNGTYSGSVPCDDSAMADPAVGYVKACYVKSTTAATATVAAAASTRYTPPALVNPVSPITYGAKCNGVTDDTAAFQKAVNAGDVLVPAGTCVINGTVNVRASNRHIQCQGTILKRNTGYNYNMFLIGNGTNAYTNDSIVECNFVGANTVAPQYYDNDTRHWDIPVETKGPVSNFFLAGNSFKQFFGQSMFQTYGSPNGGSGDQIIYNTFSSCGYYGPVLVAHTNGYIGHNTVTDCAVGIENDNTSQATGHNVIEYNTINAVYGYGAPLMSSSVMLTGGIAGNADYSTNIVRNNTVSGKSNAQGFKGANVPSRTIIGKNWGIKAAQYSNNTCTLGCSVTP
;
A
#
# COMPACT_ATOMS: atom_id res chain seq x y z
N MET A 1 43.37 -29.61 56.26
CA MET A 1 43.22 -28.33 57.00
C MET A 1 42.01 -27.59 56.42
N ARG A 2 40.98 -27.34 57.25
CA ARG A 2 40.01 -26.21 57.24
C ARG A 2 39.20 -25.96 55.94
N HIS A 3 37.90 -25.68 55.92
CA HIS A 3 36.82 -25.56 56.90
C HIS A 3 35.51 -25.51 56.09
N ILE A 4 34.46 -26.15 56.58
CA ILE A 4 33.06 -25.82 56.27
C ILE A 4 32.76 -24.42 56.79
N LYS A 5 32.13 -23.54 55.98
CA LYS A 5 31.23 -22.48 56.48
C LYS A 5 30.09 -22.21 55.49
N TYR A 6 28.87 -22.50 55.96
CA TYR A 6 27.63 -21.95 55.46
C TYR A 6 27.67 -20.42 55.52
N PHE A 7 27.16 -19.76 54.48
CA PHE A 7 26.68 -18.38 54.58
C PHE A 7 25.36 -18.26 53.83
N LEU A 8 24.27 -18.19 54.61
CA LEU A 8 23.02 -17.56 54.22
C LEU A 8 23.32 -16.13 53.76
N PHE A 9 22.85 -15.72 52.58
CA PHE A 9 22.57 -14.32 52.30
C PHE A 9 21.29 -14.19 51.47
N SER A 10 20.24 -13.81 52.20
CA SER A 10 19.12 -12.94 51.82
C SER A 10 18.59 -13.06 50.37
N LEU A 11 17.40 -13.64 50.24
CA LEU A 11 16.46 -13.32 49.17
C LEU A 11 16.16 -11.82 49.25
N LEU A 12 16.90 -11.00 48.49
CA LEU A 12 16.45 -9.68 48.15
C LEU A 12 15.28 -9.86 47.18
N SER A 13 14.07 -9.82 47.71
CA SER A 13 12.87 -9.55 46.92
C SER A 13 13.10 -8.20 46.21
N LEU A 14 13.61 -8.23 44.98
CA LEU A 14 13.37 -7.14 44.07
C LEU A 14 11.85 -7.13 43.86
N ALA A 15 11.18 -6.27 44.62
CA ALA A 15 9.95 -5.71 44.14
C ALA A 15 10.31 -5.10 42.78
N PHE A 16 9.93 -5.80 41.71
CA PHE A 16 9.77 -5.16 40.42
C PHE A 16 8.69 -4.10 40.66
N VAL A 17 9.13 -2.89 41.00
CA VAL A 17 8.33 -1.72 40.70
C VAL A 17 8.25 -1.75 39.19
N SER A 18 7.12 -2.22 38.67
CA SER A 18 6.78 -2.04 37.27
C SER A 18 6.76 -0.53 37.07
N THR A 19 7.89 0.02 36.61
CA THR A 19 7.88 1.30 35.92
C THR A 19 6.96 1.07 34.73
N GLY A 20 5.66 1.34 34.93
CA GLY A 20 4.70 1.38 33.85
C GLY A 20 5.33 2.27 32.81
N TYR A 21 5.65 1.68 31.66
CA TYR A 21 6.12 2.44 30.52
C TYR A 21 4.97 3.39 30.17
N ALA A 22 5.08 4.64 30.61
CA ALA A 22 4.21 5.72 30.21
C ALA A 22 4.57 6.11 28.77
N ALA A 23 4.29 5.22 27.83
CA ALA A 23 4.05 5.61 26.45
C ALA A 23 2.63 6.18 26.42
N SER A 24 2.47 7.45 26.06
CA SER A 24 1.16 8.07 25.91
C SER A 24 0.37 7.36 24.81
N ASN A 25 -0.83 6.89 25.12
CA ASN A 25 -1.75 6.33 24.14
C ASN A 25 -2.02 7.36 23.00
N PRO A 26 -1.91 6.94 21.73
CA PRO A 26 -2.03 7.84 20.57
C PRO A 26 -3.44 8.42 20.44
N ASP A 27 -3.58 9.58 19.80
CA ASP A 27 -4.89 10.26 19.66
C ASP A 27 -5.85 9.54 18.71
N THR A 28 -5.34 8.68 17.82
CA THR A 28 -6.15 7.88 16.91
C THR A 28 -5.54 6.50 16.72
N VAL A 29 -6.39 5.48 16.64
CA VAL A 29 -5.98 4.08 16.36
C VAL A 29 -6.88 3.45 15.31
N THR A 30 -6.32 2.53 14.52
CA THR A 30 -7.10 1.74 13.56
C THR A 30 -7.13 0.29 14.02
N VAL A 31 -8.31 -0.20 14.41
CA VAL A 31 -8.52 -1.58 14.87
C VAL A 31 -9.56 -2.24 13.98
N ASN A 32 -9.20 -3.38 13.38
CA ASN A 32 -10.05 -4.12 12.43
C ASN A 32 -10.60 -3.26 11.29
N GLY A 33 -9.80 -2.31 10.78
CA GLY A 33 -10.18 -1.42 9.68
C GLY A 33 -11.12 -0.27 10.07
N VAL A 34 -11.42 -0.10 11.36
CA VAL A 34 -12.19 1.03 11.89
C VAL A 34 -11.23 2.00 12.56
N THR A 35 -11.32 3.28 12.21
CA THR A 35 -10.61 4.36 12.91
C THR A 35 -11.38 4.79 14.15
N TRP A 36 -10.66 4.85 15.27
CA TRP A 36 -11.15 5.25 16.57
C TRP A 36 -10.38 6.46 17.04
N THR A 37 -11.08 7.44 17.61
CA THR A 37 -10.49 8.68 18.13
C THR A 37 -10.51 8.64 19.65
N LYS A 38 -9.37 8.96 20.28
CA LYS A 38 -9.22 8.95 21.74
C LYS A 38 -10.18 9.97 22.35
N CYS A 39 -10.93 9.55 23.36
CA CYS A 39 -11.88 10.40 24.08
C CYS A 39 -11.52 10.61 25.55
N ALA A 40 -10.79 9.67 26.17
CA ALA A 40 -10.32 9.79 27.54
C ALA A 40 -9.10 8.88 27.78
N ASP A 41 -8.19 9.30 28.64
CA ASP A 41 -7.20 8.39 29.24
C ASP A 41 -7.84 7.60 30.41
N GLU A 42 -7.18 6.54 30.87
CA GLU A 42 -7.66 5.69 31.98
C GLU A 42 -8.03 6.51 33.22
N HIS A 43 -9.13 6.12 33.88
CA HIS A 43 -9.81 6.84 34.97
C HIS A 43 -10.49 8.16 34.57
N GLY A 44 -10.41 8.55 33.30
CA GLY A 44 -11.19 9.65 32.74
C GLY A 44 -12.65 9.25 32.45
N THR A 45 -13.45 10.20 31.93
CA THR A 45 -14.80 9.91 31.43
C THR A 45 -14.85 10.22 29.95
N CYS A 46 -15.18 9.21 29.14
CA CYS A 46 -15.38 9.37 27.70
C CYS A 46 -16.81 9.86 27.44
N THR A 47 -16.97 11.08 26.95
CA THR A 47 -18.28 11.69 26.66
C THR A 47 -18.50 11.82 25.16
N PHE A 48 -19.73 11.54 24.70
CA PHE A 48 -20.08 11.59 23.28
C PHE A 48 -21.59 11.71 23.06
N SER A 49 -21.97 12.32 21.94
CA SER A 49 -23.39 12.45 21.58
C SER A 49 -23.97 11.13 21.05
N GLY A 50 -25.20 10.83 21.45
CA GLY A 50 -25.94 9.67 20.99
C GLY A 50 -25.38 8.35 21.52
N THR A 51 -25.68 7.27 20.80
CA THR A 51 -25.30 5.90 21.16
C THR A 51 -24.09 5.48 20.33
N GLN A 52 -22.93 5.21 20.96
CA GLN A 52 -21.68 4.87 20.26
C GLN A 52 -21.00 3.65 20.86
N SER A 53 -20.28 2.91 20.01
CA SER A 53 -19.35 1.88 20.45
C SER A 53 -18.09 2.53 21.00
N VAL A 54 -17.52 1.93 22.05
CA VAL A 54 -16.29 2.41 22.70
C VAL A 54 -15.23 1.31 22.62
N LEU A 55 -14.03 1.68 22.23
CA LEU A 55 -12.85 0.84 22.22
C LEU A 55 -12.02 1.17 23.46
N TYR A 56 -11.61 0.15 24.22
CA TYR A 56 -10.78 0.31 25.43
C TYR A 56 -9.54 -0.55 25.35
N GLY A 57 -8.41 -0.04 25.84
CA GLY A 57 -7.15 -0.77 25.87
C GLY A 57 -5.93 0.14 25.78
N ALA A 58 -4.77 -0.45 25.50
CA ALA A 58 -3.50 0.26 25.44
C ALA A 58 -2.78 0.04 24.11
N TRP A 59 -1.92 1.00 23.75
CA TRP A 59 -0.90 0.86 22.70
C TRP A 59 0.45 0.45 23.32
N PRO A 60 0.72 -0.84 23.56
CA PRO A 60 2.03 -1.27 24.06
C PRO A 60 3.08 -1.15 22.94
N PRO A 61 4.23 -0.47 23.19
CA PRO A 61 5.26 -0.26 22.18
C PRO A 61 5.97 -1.54 21.71
N SER A 62 5.75 -2.67 22.37
CA SER A 62 6.46 -3.95 22.12
C SER A 62 5.55 -5.19 22.00
N SER A 63 4.22 -5.03 21.85
CA SER A 63 3.32 -6.17 21.63
C SER A 63 2.93 -6.33 20.16
N PRO A 64 2.92 -7.56 19.61
CA PRO A 64 2.57 -7.83 18.20
C PRO A 64 1.07 -7.73 17.89
N SER A 65 0.23 -7.47 18.88
CA SER A 65 -1.22 -7.32 18.75
C SER A 65 -1.68 -6.08 19.51
N ALA A 66 -2.52 -5.26 18.87
CA ALA A 66 -3.16 -4.14 19.52
C ALA A 66 -4.04 -4.66 20.69
N MET A 67 -3.72 -4.28 21.93
CA MET A 67 -4.41 -4.80 23.13
C MET A 67 -5.67 -3.98 23.39
N TYR A 68 -6.62 -4.04 22.44
CA TYR A 68 -7.89 -3.33 22.51
C TYR A 68 -9.06 -4.28 22.41
N ALA A 69 -10.11 -4.01 23.19
CA ALA A 69 -11.40 -4.66 23.07
C ALA A 69 -12.47 -3.63 22.69
N VAL A 70 -13.30 -3.96 21.71
CA VAL A 70 -14.54 -3.22 21.47
C VAL A 70 -15.47 -3.57 22.63
N ASN A 71 -15.76 -2.60 23.47
CA ASN A 71 -16.61 -2.81 24.62
C ASN A 71 -17.96 -2.14 24.38
N GLY A 72 -18.94 -2.95 23.98
CA GLY A 72 -20.35 -2.58 23.98
C GLY A 72 -20.72 -1.32 23.19
N THR A 73 -21.92 -0.82 23.49
CA THR A 73 -22.45 0.45 22.95
C THR A 73 -23.06 1.21 24.11
N TYR A 74 -22.63 2.46 24.34
CA TYR A 74 -23.11 3.29 25.44
C TYR A 74 -23.81 4.54 24.89
N SER A 75 -24.53 5.27 25.74
CA SER A 75 -25.21 6.52 25.35
C SER A 75 -24.78 7.67 26.24
N GLY A 76 -24.34 8.78 25.64
CA GLY A 76 -23.96 10.00 26.36
C GLY A 76 -22.54 9.97 26.96
N SER A 77 -22.22 8.97 27.78
CA SER A 77 -20.91 8.85 28.40
C SER A 77 -20.61 7.45 28.93
N VAL A 78 -19.34 7.13 29.10
CA VAL A 78 -18.88 5.95 29.83
C VAL A 78 -17.62 6.27 30.66
N PRO A 79 -17.50 5.79 31.91
CA PRO A 79 -16.24 5.81 32.65
C PRO A 79 -15.15 5.03 31.91
N CYS A 80 -13.95 5.59 31.81
CA CYS A 80 -12.82 4.96 31.12
C CYS A 80 -11.96 4.14 32.08
N ASP A 81 -12.54 3.09 32.67
CA ASP A 81 -11.87 2.26 33.65
C ASP A 81 -12.42 0.83 33.69
N ASP A 82 -11.76 -0.01 34.49
CA ASP A 82 -12.06 -1.43 34.62
C ASP A 82 -13.40 -1.73 35.33
N SER A 83 -14.05 -0.71 35.92
CA SER A 83 -15.38 -0.86 36.51
C SER A 83 -16.48 -0.88 35.45
N ALA A 84 -16.22 -0.28 34.28
CA ALA A 84 -17.12 -0.26 33.14
C ALA A 84 -16.73 -1.28 32.05
N MET A 85 -15.48 -1.77 32.04
CA MET A 85 -14.87 -2.49 30.91
C MET A 85 -13.93 -3.61 31.35
N ALA A 86 -13.95 -4.77 30.69
CA ALA A 86 -12.94 -5.81 30.95
C ALA A 86 -11.57 -5.36 30.42
N ASP A 87 -10.52 -5.40 31.25
CA ASP A 87 -9.16 -4.93 30.90
C ASP A 87 -8.48 -5.86 29.88
N PRO A 88 -8.31 -5.43 28.61
CA PRO A 88 -7.64 -6.22 27.59
C PRO A 88 -6.11 -6.06 27.63
N ALA A 89 -5.59 -5.15 28.46
CA ALA A 89 -4.20 -4.71 28.52
C ALA A 89 -3.68 -4.61 29.97
N VAL A 90 -3.81 -5.70 30.73
CA VAL A 90 -3.35 -5.80 32.12
C VAL A 90 -1.88 -5.39 32.23
N GLY A 91 -1.59 -4.44 33.12
CA GLY A 91 -0.24 -3.91 33.37
C GLY A 91 0.20 -2.71 32.50
N TYR A 92 -0.63 -2.24 31.56
CA TYR A 92 -0.38 -1.03 30.75
C TYR A 92 -1.38 0.07 31.06
N VAL A 93 -1.00 1.35 30.94
CA VAL A 93 -1.94 2.47 31.06
C VAL A 93 -2.87 2.49 29.84
N LYS A 94 -4.18 2.51 30.05
CA LYS A 94 -5.18 2.39 28.98
C LYS A 94 -5.74 3.75 28.55
N ALA A 95 -6.54 3.72 27.48
CA ALA A 95 -7.36 4.84 27.02
C ALA A 95 -8.64 4.32 26.35
N CYS A 96 -9.64 5.19 26.28
CA CYS A 96 -10.89 4.95 25.60
C CYS A 96 -10.95 5.73 24.29
N TYR A 97 -11.60 5.13 23.30
CA TYR A 97 -11.78 5.70 21.98
C TYR A 97 -13.20 5.49 21.50
N VAL A 98 -13.74 6.45 20.75
CA VAL A 98 -15.04 6.33 20.08
C VAL A 98 -14.85 6.18 18.58
N LYS A 99 -15.80 5.50 17.93
CA LYS A 99 -15.82 5.38 16.48
C LYS A 99 -15.92 6.78 15.88
N SER A 100 -15.03 7.13 14.96
CA SER A 100 -15.15 8.42 14.27
C SER A 100 -16.46 8.46 13.50
N THR A 101 -17.46 9.18 14.02
CA THR A 101 -18.73 9.41 13.33
C THR A 101 -18.57 10.63 12.43
N THR A 102 -18.55 10.40 11.12
CA THR A 102 -18.55 11.49 10.14
C THR A 102 -19.94 12.15 10.13
N ALA A 103 -20.20 13.03 11.10
CA ALA A 103 -21.25 14.03 11.01
C ALA A 103 -20.57 15.38 10.79
N ALA A 104 -20.24 15.68 9.54
CA ALA A 104 -19.79 17.00 9.13
C ALA A 104 -20.69 17.50 8.00
N THR A 105 -21.71 18.26 8.41
CA THR A 105 -22.49 19.15 7.55
C THR A 105 -21.53 20.08 6.81
N ALA A 106 -21.73 20.19 5.50
CA ALA A 106 -20.92 21.00 4.59
C ALA A 106 -20.83 22.47 5.04
N THR A 107 -19.61 22.93 5.34
CA THR A 107 -19.11 24.29 5.05
C THR A 107 -17.58 24.30 5.19
N VAL A 108 -16.88 23.52 4.36
CA VAL A 108 -15.45 23.75 4.09
C VAL A 108 -15.19 23.56 2.60
N ALA A 109 -15.76 24.44 1.78
CA ALA A 109 -15.18 24.75 0.49
C ALA A 109 -14.10 25.81 0.70
N ALA A 110 -12.93 25.40 1.22
CA ALA A 110 -11.68 26.16 1.13
C ALA A 110 -10.49 25.28 1.53
N ALA A 111 -9.66 24.97 0.54
CA ALA A 111 -8.35 24.31 0.62
C ALA A 111 -8.33 22.78 0.88
N ALA A 112 -8.99 22.01 0.01
CA ALA A 112 -8.37 20.77 -0.43
C ALA A 112 -7.08 21.14 -1.17
N SER A 113 -5.91 20.75 -0.66
CA SER A 113 -4.73 20.62 -1.51
C SER A 113 -5.07 19.55 -2.53
N THR A 114 -5.53 19.94 -3.72
CA THR A 114 -5.72 19.00 -4.83
C THR A 114 -4.32 18.61 -5.30
N ARG A 115 -3.78 17.56 -4.67
CA ARG A 115 -2.43 17.04 -4.94
C ARG A 115 -2.25 16.69 -6.42
N TYR A 116 -3.33 16.38 -7.12
CA TYR A 116 -3.43 16.22 -8.56
C TYR A 116 -4.85 16.57 -9.02
N THR A 117 -5.07 16.68 -10.33
CA THR A 117 -6.38 16.88 -10.95
C THR A 117 -6.76 15.64 -11.76
N PRO A 118 -7.83 14.91 -11.39
CA PRO A 118 -8.36 13.83 -12.24
C PRO A 118 -8.68 14.33 -13.66
N PRO A 119 -8.43 13.54 -14.71
CA PRO A 119 -8.95 13.83 -16.05
C PRO A 119 -10.48 13.99 -16.02
N ALA A 120 -10.99 14.98 -16.75
CA ALA A 120 -12.42 15.21 -16.82
C ALA A 120 -13.11 14.06 -17.58
N LEU A 121 -14.15 13.48 -16.98
CA LEU A 121 -14.95 12.46 -17.64
C LEU A 121 -15.88 13.08 -18.68
N VAL A 122 -16.01 12.44 -19.85
CA VAL A 122 -16.91 12.84 -20.93
C VAL A 122 -18.08 11.87 -20.98
N ASN A 123 -19.28 12.35 -20.62
CA ASN A 123 -20.52 11.57 -20.58
C ASN A 123 -20.35 10.20 -19.91
N PRO A 124 -19.87 10.15 -18.64
CA PRO A 124 -19.51 8.90 -18.02
C PRO A 124 -20.73 8.00 -17.81
N VAL A 125 -20.51 6.70 -17.97
CA VAL A 125 -21.48 5.66 -17.64
C VAL A 125 -21.09 4.97 -16.33
N SER A 126 -22.05 4.31 -15.70
CA SER A 126 -21.80 3.53 -14.49
C SER A 126 -21.82 2.03 -14.79
N PRO A 127 -20.92 1.20 -14.24
CA PRO A 127 -21.03 -0.26 -14.38
C PRO A 127 -22.37 -0.82 -13.89
N ILE A 128 -23.05 -0.13 -12.97
CA ILE A 128 -24.37 -0.51 -12.45
C ILE A 128 -25.42 -0.54 -13.56
N THR A 129 -25.37 0.39 -14.53
CA THR A 129 -26.30 0.41 -15.68
C THR A 129 -26.09 -0.78 -16.61
N TYR A 130 -24.93 -1.43 -16.53
CA TYR A 130 -24.59 -2.65 -17.28
C TYR A 130 -24.76 -3.94 -16.47
N GLY A 131 -25.32 -3.84 -15.25
CA GLY A 131 -25.70 -4.98 -14.42
C GLY A 131 -24.78 -5.25 -13.23
N ALA A 132 -23.73 -4.44 -13.01
CA ALA A 132 -22.89 -4.58 -11.82
C ALA A 132 -23.74 -4.39 -10.56
N LYS A 133 -23.44 -5.17 -9.52
CA LYS A 133 -24.10 -5.12 -8.22
C LYS A 133 -23.25 -4.39 -7.19
N CYS A 134 -21.92 -4.50 -7.28
CA CYS A 134 -20.99 -3.87 -6.34
C CYS A 134 -21.33 -4.12 -4.86
N ASN A 135 -21.79 -5.34 -4.58
CA ASN A 135 -22.24 -5.80 -3.26
C ASN A 135 -21.17 -6.62 -2.50
N GLY A 136 -19.93 -6.69 -3.03
CA GLY A 136 -18.82 -7.45 -2.48
C GLY A 136 -18.88 -8.96 -2.70
N VAL A 137 -19.88 -9.46 -3.44
CA VAL A 137 -20.13 -10.89 -3.65
C VAL A 137 -20.24 -11.24 -5.12
N THR A 138 -21.10 -10.55 -5.87
CA THR A 138 -21.36 -10.81 -7.28
C THR A 138 -20.16 -10.41 -8.13
N ASP A 139 -19.72 -11.29 -9.03
CA ASP A 139 -18.69 -10.96 -10.01
C ASP A 139 -19.23 -9.97 -11.04
N ASP A 140 -18.73 -8.75 -10.98
CA ASP A 140 -19.13 -7.60 -11.78
C ASP A 140 -18.28 -7.44 -13.04
N THR A 141 -17.32 -8.34 -13.30
CA THR A 141 -16.34 -8.23 -14.41
C THR A 141 -17.03 -7.96 -15.76
N ALA A 142 -18.07 -8.70 -16.10
CA ALA A 142 -18.76 -8.55 -17.38
C ALA A 142 -19.48 -7.19 -17.52
N ALA A 143 -20.02 -6.67 -16.41
CA ALA A 143 -20.67 -5.36 -16.40
C ALA A 143 -19.64 -4.23 -16.52
N PHE A 144 -18.50 -4.35 -15.83
CA PHE A 144 -17.37 -3.45 -16.02
C PHE A 144 -16.90 -3.45 -17.47
N GLN A 145 -16.67 -4.63 -18.06
CA GLN A 145 -16.23 -4.71 -19.46
C GLN A 145 -17.19 -3.99 -20.42
N LYS A 146 -18.50 -4.11 -20.22
CA LYS A 146 -19.50 -3.38 -21.03
C LYS A 146 -19.41 -1.87 -20.82
N ALA A 147 -19.24 -1.41 -19.57
CA ALA A 147 -19.10 0.01 -19.26
C ALA A 147 -17.87 0.62 -19.94
N VAL A 148 -16.70 -0.03 -19.81
CA VAL A 148 -15.46 0.49 -20.41
C VAL A 148 -15.47 0.39 -21.94
N ASN A 149 -16.26 -0.49 -22.54
CA ASN A 149 -16.48 -0.47 -23.99
C ASN A 149 -17.34 0.72 -24.43
N ALA A 150 -18.27 1.17 -23.57
CA ALA A 150 -19.28 2.17 -23.93
C ALA A 150 -18.78 3.63 -23.79
N GLY A 151 -18.13 3.97 -22.68
CA GLY A 151 -17.66 5.33 -22.43
C GLY A 151 -16.67 5.42 -21.29
N ASP A 152 -16.34 6.65 -20.91
CA ASP A 152 -15.72 6.91 -19.60
C ASP A 152 -16.57 6.31 -18.50
N VAL A 153 -15.93 5.88 -17.42
CA VAL A 153 -16.58 5.10 -16.37
C VAL A 153 -16.48 5.84 -15.05
N LEU A 154 -17.63 6.26 -14.53
CA LEU A 154 -17.75 6.73 -13.16
C LEU A 154 -18.29 5.59 -12.29
N VAL A 155 -17.44 5.06 -11.43
CA VAL A 155 -17.78 3.94 -10.55
C VAL A 155 -18.29 4.49 -9.21
N PRO A 156 -19.55 4.23 -8.83
CA PRO A 156 -20.07 4.71 -7.57
C PRO A 156 -19.42 3.99 -6.38
N ALA A 157 -19.57 4.56 -5.19
CA ALA A 157 -19.15 3.93 -3.94
C ALA A 157 -19.76 2.53 -3.79
N GLY A 158 -18.97 1.58 -3.30
CA GLY A 158 -19.38 0.18 -3.17
C GLY A 158 -18.18 -0.77 -3.23
N THR A 159 -18.44 -2.07 -3.18
CA THR A 159 -17.40 -3.10 -3.36
C THR A 159 -17.72 -3.94 -4.59
N CYS A 160 -17.04 -3.69 -5.70
CA CYS A 160 -17.24 -4.44 -6.95
C CYS A 160 -16.23 -5.57 -7.03
N VAL A 161 -16.71 -6.81 -7.18
CA VAL A 161 -15.82 -7.97 -7.35
C VAL A 161 -15.47 -8.09 -8.82
N ILE A 162 -14.18 -8.12 -9.16
CA ILE A 162 -13.66 -8.25 -10.52
C ILE A 162 -12.74 -9.48 -10.58
N ASN A 163 -13.34 -10.66 -10.78
CA ASN A 163 -12.58 -11.93 -10.80
C ASN A 163 -12.04 -12.31 -12.18
N GLY A 164 -12.29 -11.51 -13.22
CA GLY A 164 -11.65 -11.66 -14.53
C GLY A 164 -10.84 -10.44 -14.94
N THR A 165 -10.51 -10.37 -16.22
CA THR A 165 -9.80 -9.22 -16.81
C THR A 165 -10.79 -8.28 -17.49
N VAL A 166 -10.71 -7.01 -17.14
CA VAL A 166 -11.36 -5.89 -17.83
C VAL A 166 -10.36 -5.31 -18.82
N ASN A 167 -10.63 -5.47 -20.11
CA ASN A 167 -9.76 -5.01 -21.19
C ASN A 167 -10.16 -3.61 -21.64
N VAL A 168 -9.21 -2.68 -21.61
CA VAL A 168 -9.36 -1.32 -22.13
C VAL A 168 -8.66 -1.25 -23.48
N ARG A 169 -9.43 -1.25 -24.56
CA ARG A 169 -8.96 -1.31 -25.96
C ARG A 169 -9.39 -0.06 -26.74
N ALA A 170 -9.31 1.08 -26.09
CA ALA A 170 -9.58 2.40 -26.63
C ALA A 170 -8.55 3.39 -26.08
N SER A 171 -8.44 4.58 -26.70
CA SER A 171 -7.68 5.71 -26.15
C SER A 171 -8.64 6.74 -25.56
N ASN A 172 -8.13 7.60 -24.67
CA ASN A 172 -8.91 8.60 -23.93
C ASN A 172 -10.05 7.94 -23.14
N ARG A 173 -9.74 6.83 -22.47
CA ARG A 173 -10.68 6.10 -21.61
C ARG A 173 -10.36 6.35 -20.16
N HIS A 174 -11.25 7.06 -19.49
CA HIS A 174 -11.08 7.45 -18.11
C HIS A 174 -11.99 6.64 -17.19
N ILE A 175 -11.40 6.03 -16.16
CA ILE A 175 -12.10 5.32 -15.09
C ILE A 175 -11.84 6.08 -13.79
N GLN A 176 -12.90 6.54 -13.14
CA GLN A 176 -12.83 7.23 -11.85
C GLN A 176 -13.75 6.55 -10.84
N CYS A 177 -13.24 6.29 -9.65
CA CYS A 177 -14.01 5.70 -8.56
C CYS A 177 -14.41 6.75 -7.51
N GLN A 178 -15.55 6.53 -6.86
CA GLN A 178 -16.05 7.41 -5.78
C GLN A 178 -15.98 6.69 -4.44
N GLY A 179 -14.78 6.37 -3.97
CA GLY A 179 -14.58 5.55 -2.77
C GLY A 179 -14.89 4.06 -2.99
N THR A 180 -14.85 3.60 -4.23
CA THR A 180 -15.11 2.21 -4.61
C THR A 180 -13.95 1.30 -4.19
N ILE A 181 -14.28 0.09 -3.75
CA ILE A 181 -13.36 -1.03 -3.61
C ILE A 181 -13.51 -1.95 -4.83
N LEU A 182 -12.43 -2.13 -5.59
CA LEU A 182 -12.31 -3.08 -6.69
C LEU A 182 -11.59 -4.33 -6.16
N LYS A 183 -12.33 -5.42 -6.00
CA LYS A 183 -11.89 -6.59 -5.23
C LYS A 183 -11.66 -7.82 -6.10
N ARG A 184 -10.57 -8.53 -5.85
CA ARG A 184 -10.36 -9.92 -6.28
C ARG A 184 -10.74 -10.86 -5.12
N ASN A 185 -11.55 -11.90 -5.37
CA ASN A 185 -11.91 -12.88 -4.33
C ASN A 185 -10.99 -14.11 -4.31
N THR A 186 -10.39 -14.44 -5.45
CA THR A 186 -9.45 -15.57 -5.59
C THR A 186 -8.22 -15.12 -6.36
N GLY A 187 -7.08 -15.78 -6.14
CA GLY A 187 -5.90 -15.54 -6.97
C GLY A 187 -6.22 -15.84 -8.43
N TYR A 188 -5.70 -15.01 -9.33
CA TYR A 188 -5.94 -15.10 -10.78
C TYR A 188 -4.61 -15.09 -11.52
N ASN A 189 -4.60 -15.59 -12.75
CA ASN A 189 -3.40 -15.77 -13.57
C ASN A 189 -3.32 -14.76 -14.72
N TYR A 190 -4.06 -13.65 -14.60
CA TYR A 190 -4.06 -12.51 -15.52
C TYR A 190 -4.37 -11.22 -14.77
N ASN A 191 -4.28 -10.09 -15.46
CA ASN A 191 -4.47 -8.76 -14.91
C ASN A 191 -5.94 -8.51 -14.50
N MET A 192 -6.20 -7.55 -13.60
CA MET A 192 -7.57 -7.08 -13.33
C MET A 192 -8.01 -6.06 -14.37
N PHE A 193 -7.21 -5.03 -14.61
CA PHE A 193 -7.37 -4.08 -15.71
C PHE A 193 -6.16 -4.17 -16.63
N LEU A 194 -6.42 -4.49 -17.89
CA LEU A 194 -5.40 -4.56 -18.94
C LEU A 194 -5.66 -3.46 -19.96
N ILE A 195 -4.79 -2.46 -19.95
CA ILE A 195 -4.81 -1.35 -20.90
C ILE A 195 -3.91 -1.73 -22.07
N GLY A 196 -4.49 -1.70 -23.27
CA GLY A 196 -3.80 -2.12 -24.48
C GLY A 196 -3.77 -3.63 -24.70
N ASN A 197 -3.03 -4.05 -25.72
CA ASN A 197 -3.07 -5.43 -26.24
C ASN A 197 -1.71 -5.99 -26.64
N GLY A 198 -0.63 -5.27 -26.36
CA GLY A 198 0.73 -5.66 -26.72
C GLY A 198 1.18 -5.19 -28.11
N THR A 199 0.27 -4.78 -29.00
CA THR A 199 0.61 -4.49 -30.41
C THR A 199 0.15 -3.11 -30.87
N ASN A 200 -1.10 -2.74 -30.58
CA ASN A 200 -1.67 -1.46 -31.00
C ASN A 200 -1.26 -0.35 -30.04
N ALA A 201 -1.17 0.87 -30.57
CA ALA A 201 -0.93 2.05 -29.77
C ALA A 201 -2.22 2.54 -29.10
N TYR A 202 -2.13 2.86 -27.81
CA TYR A 202 -3.20 3.47 -27.02
C TYR A 202 -2.65 4.67 -26.25
N THR A 203 -3.49 5.65 -25.95
CA THR A 203 -3.01 6.84 -25.23
C THR A 203 -4.06 7.52 -24.38
N ASN A 204 -3.61 8.28 -23.38
CA ASN A 204 -4.43 9.15 -22.53
C ASN A 204 -5.52 8.42 -21.76
N ASP A 205 -5.36 7.13 -21.46
CA ASP A 205 -6.27 6.42 -20.58
C ASP A 205 -5.94 6.74 -19.11
N SER A 206 -6.90 6.58 -18.21
CA SER A 206 -6.64 6.81 -16.78
C SER A 206 -7.45 5.91 -15.86
N ILE A 207 -6.88 5.61 -14.70
CA ILE A 207 -7.58 5.00 -13.57
C ILE A 207 -7.27 5.82 -12.32
N VAL A 208 -8.30 6.40 -11.71
CA VAL A 208 -8.12 7.32 -10.58
C VAL A 208 -9.09 7.03 -9.44
N GLU A 209 -8.62 7.29 -8.22
CA GLU A 209 -9.44 7.29 -6.98
C GLU A 209 -10.06 5.93 -6.59
N CYS A 210 -9.52 4.84 -7.12
CA CYS A 210 -10.00 3.48 -6.86
C CYS A 210 -9.21 2.77 -5.76
N ASN A 211 -9.87 1.88 -5.00
CA ASN A 211 -9.23 1.06 -3.98
C ASN A 211 -9.17 -0.41 -4.40
N PHE A 212 -8.01 -0.88 -4.82
CA PHE A 212 -7.76 -2.24 -5.29
C PHE A 212 -7.39 -3.17 -4.13
N VAL A 213 -8.11 -4.28 -4.00
CA VAL A 213 -7.87 -5.30 -2.97
C VAL A 213 -7.82 -6.68 -3.62
N GLY A 214 -6.65 -7.30 -3.62
CA GLY A 214 -6.45 -8.63 -4.14
C GLY A 214 -6.83 -9.72 -3.15
N ALA A 215 -6.69 -10.98 -3.59
CA ALA A 215 -7.06 -12.16 -2.82
C ALA A 215 -5.89 -12.77 -2.01
N ASN A 216 -4.72 -12.13 -1.99
CA ASN A 216 -3.55 -12.59 -1.27
C ASN A 216 -3.67 -12.27 0.23
N THR A 217 -2.80 -12.87 1.03
CA THR A 217 -2.70 -12.58 2.48
C THR A 217 -2.06 -11.22 2.73
N VAL A 218 -2.20 -10.68 3.96
CA VAL A 218 -1.56 -9.41 4.37
C VAL A 218 -0.04 -9.49 4.30
N ALA A 219 0.49 -10.66 4.61
CA ALA A 219 1.82 -11.11 4.21
C ALA A 219 1.66 -11.79 2.85
N PRO A 220 1.74 -11.05 1.73
CA PRO A 220 1.48 -11.62 0.42
C PRO A 220 2.47 -12.76 0.16
N GLN A 221 2.02 -13.81 -0.51
CA GLN A 221 2.90 -14.85 -1.04
C GLN A 221 3.23 -14.54 -2.50
N TYR A 222 4.52 -14.60 -2.84
CA TYR A 222 5.04 -14.40 -4.19
C TYR A 222 6.12 -15.43 -4.50
N TYR A 223 5.98 -16.10 -5.65
CA TYR A 223 6.94 -17.07 -6.16
C TYR A 223 6.98 -16.95 -7.69
N ASP A 224 8.16 -16.91 -8.30
CA ASP A 224 8.31 -16.78 -9.76
C ASP A 224 7.73 -17.97 -10.54
N ASN A 225 7.59 -19.12 -9.90
CA ASN A 225 7.00 -20.31 -10.51
C ASN A 225 5.48 -20.42 -10.28
N ASP A 226 4.86 -19.41 -9.68
CA ASP A 226 3.41 -19.35 -9.48
C ASP A 226 2.75 -18.64 -10.67
N THR A 227 1.81 -19.33 -11.32
CA THR A 227 1.02 -18.75 -12.43
C THR A 227 0.30 -17.44 -12.07
N ARG A 228 0.04 -17.20 -10.78
CA ARG A 228 -0.62 -16.00 -10.26
C ARG A 228 0.30 -14.78 -10.18
N HIS A 229 1.58 -14.90 -10.55
CA HIS A 229 2.48 -13.75 -10.68
C HIS A 229 2.01 -12.71 -11.72
N TRP A 230 1.02 -13.07 -12.55
CA TRP A 230 0.33 -12.20 -13.50
C TRP A 230 -0.94 -11.55 -12.93
N ASP A 231 -1.28 -11.79 -11.66
CA ASP A 231 -2.42 -11.15 -10.96
C ASP A 231 -2.16 -9.68 -10.67
N ILE A 232 -1.91 -8.90 -11.72
CA ILE A 232 -1.54 -7.49 -11.62
C ILE A 232 -2.84 -6.66 -11.69
N PRO A 233 -3.13 -5.80 -10.71
CA PRO A 233 -4.35 -5.00 -10.72
C PRO A 233 -4.47 -4.11 -11.95
N VAL A 234 -3.38 -3.43 -12.34
CA VAL A 234 -3.35 -2.56 -13.51
C VAL A 234 -2.07 -2.79 -14.30
N GLU A 235 -2.20 -3.17 -15.57
CA GLU A 235 -1.06 -3.25 -16.50
C GLU A 235 -1.35 -2.45 -17.77
N THR A 236 -0.36 -1.69 -18.23
CA THR A 236 -0.33 -1.17 -19.61
C THR A 236 0.54 -2.09 -20.45
N LYS A 237 0.01 -2.58 -21.58
CA LYS A 237 0.67 -3.62 -22.39
C LYS A 237 0.80 -3.23 -23.86
N GLY A 238 2.04 -3.18 -24.33
CA GLY A 238 2.39 -2.68 -25.67
C GLY A 238 2.56 -1.16 -25.66
N PRO A 239 2.48 -0.49 -26.80
CA PRO A 239 2.76 0.95 -26.90
C PRO A 239 1.61 1.80 -26.33
N VAL A 240 1.51 1.86 -25.00
CA VAL A 240 0.54 2.68 -24.27
C VAL A 240 1.24 3.94 -23.75
N SER A 241 0.71 5.11 -24.07
CA SER A 241 1.38 6.39 -23.72
C SER A 241 0.48 7.36 -23.00
N ASN A 242 1.05 8.15 -22.08
CA ASN A 242 0.33 9.11 -21.25
C ASN A 242 -0.79 8.46 -20.42
N PHE A 243 -0.61 7.21 -19.97
CA PHE A 243 -1.52 6.60 -19.00
C PHE A 243 -1.41 7.34 -17.66
N PHE A 244 -2.55 7.65 -17.04
CA PHE A 244 -2.59 8.40 -15.79
C PHE A 244 -3.17 7.56 -14.65
N LEU A 245 -2.34 7.22 -13.66
CA LEU A 245 -2.71 6.47 -12.47
C LEU A 245 -2.53 7.35 -11.23
N ALA A 246 -3.64 7.83 -10.65
CA ALA A 246 -3.56 8.75 -9.52
C ALA A 246 -4.58 8.53 -8.41
N GLY A 247 -4.13 8.70 -7.16
CA GLY A 247 -5.00 8.64 -5.99
C GLY A 247 -5.61 7.27 -5.69
N ASN A 248 -5.04 6.21 -6.24
CA ASN A 248 -5.51 4.85 -6.01
C ASN A 248 -4.84 4.23 -4.78
N SER A 249 -5.46 3.22 -4.20
CA SER A 249 -4.82 2.32 -3.24
C SER A 249 -4.75 0.89 -3.77
N PHE A 250 -3.67 0.17 -3.47
CA PHE A 250 -3.45 -1.21 -3.91
C PHE A 250 -2.94 -2.05 -2.75
N LYS A 251 -3.53 -3.23 -2.55
CA LYS A 251 -3.00 -4.20 -1.60
C LYS A 251 -3.34 -5.64 -1.95
N GLN A 252 -2.45 -6.55 -1.51
CA GLN A 252 -2.72 -7.99 -1.42
C GLN A 252 -3.03 -8.69 -2.76
N PHE A 253 -2.33 -8.35 -3.83
CA PHE A 253 -2.36 -9.13 -5.08
C PHE A 253 -1.24 -10.17 -5.11
N PHE A 254 -1.42 -11.22 -5.92
CA PHE A 254 -0.37 -12.22 -6.16
C PHE A 254 0.65 -11.78 -7.20
N GLY A 255 0.31 -10.75 -7.99
CA GLY A 255 1.14 -10.26 -9.08
C GLY A 255 2.54 -9.84 -8.63
N GLN A 256 3.50 -9.94 -9.57
CA GLN A 256 4.83 -9.36 -9.44
C GLN A 256 4.83 -7.84 -9.31
N SER A 257 3.69 -7.20 -9.58
CA SER A 257 3.49 -5.77 -9.46
C SER A 257 2.04 -5.44 -9.11
N MET A 258 1.83 -4.25 -8.53
CA MET A 258 0.49 -3.65 -8.39
C MET A 258 0.16 -2.77 -9.61
N PHE A 259 1.17 -2.11 -10.15
CA PHE A 259 1.12 -1.44 -11.43
C PHE A 259 2.37 -1.78 -12.23
N GLN A 260 2.19 -2.08 -13.51
CA GLN A 260 3.29 -2.37 -14.42
C GLN A 260 2.99 -1.83 -15.82
N THR A 261 3.97 -1.16 -16.42
CA THR A 261 4.04 -1.06 -17.88
C THR A 261 4.74 -2.29 -18.42
N TYR A 262 4.40 -2.77 -19.61
CA TYR A 262 5.11 -3.88 -20.24
C TYR A 262 5.09 -3.78 -21.76
N GLY A 263 6.22 -4.12 -22.39
CA GLY A 263 6.32 -4.15 -23.85
C GLY A 263 7.53 -4.94 -24.34
N SER A 264 7.50 -5.33 -25.61
CA SER A 264 8.61 -6.02 -26.29
C SER A 264 8.72 -5.51 -27.73
N PRO A 265 9.61 -4.55 -28.03
CA PRO A 265 10.48 -3.80 -27.10
C PRO A 265 9.80 -2.57 -26.47
N ASN A 266 8.61 -2.18 -26.94
CA ASN A 266 8.01 -0.88 -26.64
C ASN A 266 6.77 -1.00 -25.75
N GLY A 267 6.88 -0.52 -24.51
CA GLY A 267 5.80 -0.34 -23.53
C GLY A 267 5.13 1.05 -23.60
N GLY A 268 5.68 1.95 -24.41
CA GLY A 268 5.16 3.30 -24.65
C GLY A 268 5.96 4.40 -23.95
N SER A 269 5.30 5.53 -23.67
CA SER A 269 5.95 6.71 -23.13
C SER A 269 5.03 7.60 -22.30
N GLY A 270 5.56 8.27 -21.28
CA GLY A 270 4.88 9.40 -20.63
C GLY A 270 3.85 9.04 -19.55
N ASP A 271 3.69 7.75 -19.22
CA ASP A 271 2.79 7.32 -18.14
C ASP A 271 3.16 7.96 -16.79
N GLN A 272 2.14 8.40 -16.05
CA GLN A 272 2.28 9.07 -14.76
C GLN A 272 1.59 8.27 -13.66
N ILE A 273 2.35 7.92 -12.63
CA ILE A 273 1.92 7.12 -11.50
C ILE A 273 2.15 7.94 -10.25
N ILE A 274 1.11 8.64 -9.80
CA ILE A 274 1.25 9.68 -8.77
C ILE A 274 0.26 9.57 -7.63
N TYR A 275 0.69 9.92 -6.42
CA TYR A 275 -0.19 9.98 -5.24
C TYR A 275 -0.99 8.70 -4.96
N ASN A 276 -0.46 7.54 -5.36
CA ASN A 276 -1.06 6.24 -5.04
C ASN A 276 -0.47 5.69 -3.73
N THR A 277 -1.20 4.78 -3.12
CA THR A 277 -0.73 3.99 -1.98
C THR A 277 -0.59 2.53 -2.39
N PHE A 278 0.61 1.97 -2.25
CA PHE A 278 0.89 0.56 -2.50
C PHE A 278 1.30 -0.09 -1.19
N SER A 279 0.62 -1.16 -0.78
CA SER A 279 0.96 -1.89 0.43
C SER A 279 0.80 -3.39 0.28
N SER A 280 1.55 -4.18 1.07
CA SER A 280 1.48 -5.64 1.03
C SER A 280 1.62 -6.17 -0.40
N CYS A 281 2.71 -5.81 -1.09
CA CYS A 281 2.99 -6.29 -2.43
C CYS A 281 3.78 -7.60 -2.41
N GLY A 282 3.50 -8.47 -3.37
CA GLY A 282 4.32 -9.65 -3.60
C GLY A 282 5.76 -9.28 -4.00
N TYR A 283 5.89 -8.24 -4.81
CA TYR A 283 7.17 -7.69 -5.24
C TYR A 283 7.05 -6.17 -5.49
N TYR A 284 6.80 -5.72 -6.72
CA TYR A 284 6.70 -4.28 -7.00
C TYR A 284 5.35 -3.69 -6.57
N GLY A 285 5.38 -2.43 -6.14
CA GLY A 285 4.21 -1.55 -6.13
C GLY A 285 4.01 -1.08 -7.58
N PRO A 286 4.57 0.08 -7.95
CA PRO A 286 4.69 0.50 -9.34
C PRO A 286 6.06 0.14 -9.93
N VAL A 287 6.05 -0.37 -11.16
CA VAL A 287 7.26 -0.64 -11.95
C VAL A 287 7.08 -0.24 -13.41
N LEU A 288 8.15 0.32 -14.01
CA LEU A 288 8.21 0.57 -15.44
C LEU A 288 9.06 -0.51 -16.12
N VAL A 289 8.43 -1.32 -16.98
CA VAL A 289 9.11 -2.26 -17.89
C VAL A 289 8.92 -1.76 -19.31
N ALA A 290 10.01 -1.68 -20.07
CA ALA A 290 10.01 -1.30 -21.49
C ALA A 290 9.47 0.13 -21.78
N HIS A 291 9.64 1.08 -20.86
CA HIS A 291 8.98 2.40 -20.93
C HIS A 291 9.96 3.57 -20.97
N THR A 292 9.56 4.68 -21.57
CA THR A 292 10.36 5.91 -21.66
C THR A 292 9.59 7.13 -21.15
N ASN A 293 10.30 8.17 -20.69
CA ASN A 293 9.70 9.42 -20.20
C ASN A 293 8.59 9.23 -19.14
N GLY A 294 8.54 8.10 -18.45
CA GLY A 294 7.55 7.81 -17.42
C GLY A 294 7.87 8.52 -16.11
N TYR A 295 6.84 8.67 -15.27
CA TYR A 295 6.95 9.36 -14.00
C TYR A 295 6.33 8.52 -12.88
N ILE A 296 7.13 8.12 -11.89
CA ILE A 296 6.65 7.54 -10.63
C ILE A 296 6.97 8.54 -9.52
N GLY A 297 5.96 9.23 -8.99
CA GLY A 297 6.23 10.21 -7.94
C GLY A 297 5.14 10.44 -6.92
N HIS A 298 5.55 10.93 -5.75
CA HIS A 298 4.64 11.22 -4.64
C HIS A 298 3.79 10.03 -4.15
N ASN A 299 4.20 8.79 -4.42
CA ASN A 299 3.52 7.60 -3.94
C ASN A 299 3.97 7.24 -2.51
N THR A 300 3.07 6.62 -1.76
CA THR A 300 3.41 5.97 -0.48
C THR A 300 3.45 4.47 -0.69
N VAL A 301 4.57 3.86 -0.35
CA VAL A 301 4.85 2.46 -0.65
C VAL A 301 5.30 1.76 0.62
N THR A 302 4.61 0.68 0.99
CA THR A 302 4.91 -0.10 2.19
C THR A 302 5.06 -1.57 1.84
N ASP A 303 6.23 -2.14 2.10
CA ASP A 303 6.54 -3.53 1.76
C ASP A 303 6.35 -3.85 0.27
N CYS A 304 6.78 -2.93 -0.60
CA CYS A 304 6.85 -3.12 -2.04
C CYS A 304 8.16 -2.54 -2.61
N ALA A 305 8.67 -3.11 -3.69
CA ALA A 305 9.69 -2.47 -4.50
C ALA A 305 9.10 -1.38 -5.41
N VAL A 306 9.93 -0.44 -5.84
CA VAL A 306 9.60 0.66 -6.75
C VAL A 306 10.73 0.78 -7.75
N GLY A 307 10.42 0.87 -9.04
CA GLY A 307 11.51 1.13 -9.97
C GLY A 307 11.25 0.98 -11.45
N ILE A 308 12.38 0.83 -12.14
CA ILE A 308 12.46 0.44 -13.55
C ILE A 308 13.11 -0.94 -13.60
N GLU A 309 12.51 -1.84 -14.36
CA GLU A 309 12.84 -3.26 -14.34
C GLU A 309 12.65 -3.81 -15.75
N ASN A 310 13.64 -3.69 -16.63
CA ASN A 310 13.55 -4.38 -17.92
C ASN A 310 13.91 -5.86 -17.73
N ASP A 311 13.26 -6.75 -18.47
CA ASP A 311 13.60 -8.18 -18.53
C ASP A 311 14.90 -8.39 -19.32
N ASN A 312 15.16 -7.54 -20.33
CA ASN A 312 16.30 -7.65 -21.21
C ASN A 312 16.71 -6.30 -21.82
N THR A 313 17.84 -6.30 -22.52
CA THR A 313 18.45 -5.08 -23.09
C THR A 313 17.75 -4.53 -24.34
N SER A 314 16.83 -5.28 -24.95
CA SER A 314 16.10 -4.81 -26.14
C SER A 314 14.88 -3.96 -25.78
N GLN A 315 14.40 -4.05 -24.55
CA GLN A 315 13.26 -3.27 -24.07
C GLN A 315 13.64 -1.79 -23.90
N ALA A 316 12.74 -0.91 -24.30
CA ALA A 316 12.96 0.53 -24.24
C ALA A 316 13.16 1.00 -22.79
N THR A 317 14.05 1.96 -22.60
CA THR A 317 14.21 2.67 -21.32
C THR A 317 14.87 4.02 -21.58
N GLY A 318 14.63 4.98 -20.71
CA GLY A 318 15.30 6.27 -20.74
C GLY A 318 14.38 7.42 -20.40
N HIS A 319 14.97 8.45 -19.79
CA HIS A 319 14.30 9.67 -19.34
C HIS A 319 13.14 9.44 -18.36
N ASN A 320 13.04 8.26 -17.76
CA ASN A 320 12.08 8.00 -16.71
C ASN A 320 12.52 8.70 -15.42
N VAL A 321 11.56 9.19 -14.65
CA VAL A 321 11.82 9.91 -13.40
C VAL A 321 11.09 9.23 -12.25
N ILE A 322 11.83 8.93 -11.18
CA ILE A 322 11.29 8.41 -9.92
C ILE A 322 11.64 9.39 -8.81
N GLU A 323 10.65 10.08 -8.24
CA GLU A 323 10.91 11.10 -7.23
C GLU A 323 9.82 11.30 -6.19
N TYR A 324 10.22 11.81 -5.03
CA TYR A 324 9.30 12.15 -3.92
C TYR A 324 8.44 10.99 -3.43
N ASN A 325 8.83 9.75 -3.68
CA ASN A 325 8.16 8.58 -3.11
C ASN A 325 8.64 8.33 -1.69
N THR A 326 7.74 7.86 -0.84
CA THR A 326 8.05 7.38 0.51
C THR A 326 7.94 5.86 0.53
N ILE A 327 9.05 5.16 0.77
CA ILE A 327 9.17 3.71 0.64
C ILE A 327 9.60 3.13 1.99
N ASN A 328 8.75 2.31 2.59
CA ASN A 328 8.97 1.79 3.95
C ASN A 328 8.90 0.27 3.97
N ALA A 329 9.90 -0.36 4.58
CA ALA A 329 9.77 -1.73 5.04
C ALA A 329 9.17 -1.76 6.45
N VAL A 330 8.04 -2.44 6.61
CA VAL A 330 7.41 -2.71 7.92
C VAL A 330 7.58 -4.18 8.24
N TYR A 331 7.18 -5.05 7.31
CA TYR A 331 7.33 -6.49 7.42
C TYR A 331 8.44 -7.03 6.51
N GLY A 332 8.65 -6.41 5.35
CA GLY A 332 9.68 -6.75 4.36
C GLY A 332 9.25 -7.82 3.36
N TYR A 333 8.08 -7.64 2.73
CA TYR A 333 7.55 -8.56 1.71
C TYR A 333 7.92 -8.20 0.27
N GLY A 334 8.28 -6.95 0.00
CA GLY A 334 8.25 -6.38 -1.35
C GLY A 334 9.43 -6.65 -2.28
N ALA A 335 10.46 -7.38 -1.88
CA ALA A 335 11.61 -7.63 -2.75
C ALA A 335 12.28 -9.00 -2.46
N PRO A 336 11.51 -10.10 -2.44
CA PRO A 336 11.97 -11.38 -1.92
C PRO A 336 13.13 -11.97 -2.71
N LEU A 337 13.34 -11.59 -3.96
CA LEU A 337 14.41 -12.16 -4.79
C LEU A 337 15.70 -11.32 -4.79
N MET A 338 15.62 -10.12 -4.23
CA MET A 338 16.68 -9.10 -4.30
C MET A 338 17.49 -9.00 -3.01
N SER A 339 17.25 -9.90 -2.06
CA SER A 339 17.84 -9.85 -0.71
C SER A 339 17.63 -8.47 -0.03
N SER A 340 16.43 -7.93 -0.20
CA SER A 340 15.99 -6.65 0.35
C SER A 340 14.58 -6.75 0.91
N SER A 341 14.23 -5.90 1.87
CA SER A 341 12.86 -5.81 2.39
C SER A 341 11.93 -5.01 1.48
N VAL A 342 12.46 -3.91 0.95
CA VAL A 342 11.89 -3.08 -0.13
C VAL A 342 13.04 -2.55 -0.96
N MET A 343 12.78 -2.13 -2.19
CA MET A 343 13.82 -1.66 -3.09
C MET A 343 13.39 -0.42 -3.85
N LEU A 344 14.34 0.50 -4.05
CA LEU A 344 14.26 1.57 -5.04
C LEU A 344 15.34 1.36 -6.10
N THR A 345 14.92 1.25 -7.37
CA THR A 345 15.83 1.03 -8.52
C THR A 345 15.46 1.89 -9.74
N GLY A 346 16.47 2.39 -10.44
CA GLY A 346 16.38 3.10 -11.72
C GLY A 346 16.65 2.22 -12.96
N GLY A 347 16.78 0.90 -12.75
CA GLY A 347 16.99 -0.09 -13.81
C GLY A 347 17.76 -1.32 -13.32
N ILE A 348 17.26 -2.54 -13.56
CA ILE A 348 17.91 -3.80 -13.15
C ILE A 348 18.54 -4.66 -14.24
N ALA A 349 17.95 -4.73 -15.43
CA ALA A 349 18.44 -5.62 -16.48
C ALA A 349 19.91 -5.34 -16.78
N GLY A 350 20.75 -6.36 -16.62
CA GLY A 350 22.19 -6.25 -16.91
C GLY A 350 22.42 -5.84 -18.36
N ASN A 351 23.22 -4.80 -18.56
CA ASN A 351 23.67 -4.27 -19.87
C ASN A 351 22.65 -3.39 -20.63
N ALA A 352 21.51 -3.02 -20.04
CA ALA A 352 20.69 -1.94 -20.59
C ALA A 352 21.30 -0.56 -20.24
N ASP A 353 21.05 0.47 -21.07
CA ASP A 353 21.51 1.84 -20.82
C ASP A 353 20.44 2.62 -20.04
N TYR A 354 20.63 2.75 -18.73
CA TYR A 354 19.72 3.51 -17.86
C TYR A 354 20.21 4.94 -17.60
N SER A 355 21.27 5.41 -18.28
CA SER A 355 21.96 6.68 -17.94
C SER A 355 21.09 7.93 -17.95
N THR A 356 19.97 7.90 -18.68
CA THR A 356 19.05 9.03 -18.78
C THR A 356 17.89 8.95 -17.76
N ASN A 357 17.76 7.84 -17.04
CA ASN A 357 16.78 7.74 -15.96
C ASN A 357 17.26 8.51 -14.72
N ILE A 358 16.33 9.14 -14.03
CA ILE A 358 16.59 9.96 -12.84
C ILE A 358 15.83 9.37 -11.66
N VAL A 359 16.54 9.10 -10.57
CA VAL A 359 15.96 8.68 -9.29
C VAL A 359 16.38 9.67 -8.23
N ARG A 360 15.46 10.48 -7.71
CA ARG A 360 15.83 11.55 -6.78
C ARG A 360 14.80 11.89 -5.74
N ASN A 361 15.22 12.50 -4.64
CA ASN A 361 14.32 13.03 -3.60
C ASN A 361 13.35 11.99 -3.02
N ASN A 362 13.65 10.69 -3.13
CA ASN A 362 12.85 9.64 -2.51
C ASN A 362 13.32 9.38 -1.08
N THR A 363 12.44 8.88 -0.23
CA THR A 363 12.81 8.40 1.11
C THR A 363 12.63 6.89 1.18
N VAL A 364 13.67 6.19 1.62
CA VAL A 364 13.66 4.73 1.84
C VAL A 364 14.00 4.45 3.29
N SER A 365 13.17 3.68 3.99
CA SER A 365 13.34 3.38 5.41
C SER A 365 12.83 2.00 5.81
N GLY A 366 13.18 1.55 7.01
CA GLY A 366 12.69 0.33 7.63
C GLY A 366 13.57 -0.91 7.40
N LYS A 367 13.24 -1.98 8.12
CA LYS A 367 13.81 -3.32 7.99
C LYS A 367 12.69 -4.36 7.92
N SER A 368 12.96 -5.53 7.39
CA SER A 368 12.05 -6.67 7.57
C SER A 368 11.96 -7.05 9.04
N ASN A 369 10.79 -7.56 9.42
CA ASN A 369 10.61 -8.20 10.70
C ASN A 369 10.76 -9.72 10.55
N ALA A 370 10.57 -10.47 11.64
CA ALA A 370 10.71 -11.94 11.63
C ALA A 370 9.74 -12.67 10.68
N GLN A 371 8.66 -12.02 10.28
CA GLN A 371 7.64 -12.58 9.38
C GLN A 371 7.94 -12.29 7.91
N GLY A 372 8.89 -11.40 7.58
CA GLY A 372 9.28 -11.09 6.21
C GLY A 372 9.89 -12.28 5.47
N PHE A 373 9.86 -12.26 4.13
CA PHE A 373 10.30 -13.38 3.29
C PHE A 373 11.76 -13.82 3.50
N LYS A 374 12.61 -12.91 3.97
CA LYS A 374 14.03 -13.15 4.20
C LYS A 374 14.40 -13.21 5.69
N GLY A 375 13.41 -13.26 6.58
CA GLY A 375 13.60 -13.21 8.02
C GLY A 375 13.87 -11.79 8.53
N ALA A 376 14.08 -11.66 9.84
CA ALA A 376 14.21 -10.37 10.52
C ALA A 376 15.49 -9.61 10.13
N ASN A 377 15.42 -8.28 10.20
CA ASN A 377 16.52 -7.33 10.11
C ASN A 377 17.20 -7.21 8.72
N VAL A 378 16.57 -7.69 7.66
CA VAL A 378 17.02 -7.37 6.30
C VAL A 378 16.78 -5.87 6.08
N PRO A 379 17.77 -5.12 5.60
CA PRO A 379 17.59 -3.70 5.36
C PRO A 379 16.79 -3.45 4.08
N SER A 380 16.11 -2.32 4.06
CA SER A 380 15.63 -1.72 2.81
C SER A 380 16.83 -1.32 1.94
N ARG A 381 16.70 -1.34 0.61
CA ARG A 381 17.82 -1.02 -0.30
C ARG A 381 17.49 0.08 -1.28
N THR A 382 18.41 1.03 -1.40
CA THR A 382 18.54 1.86 -2.60
C THR A 382 19.68 1.29 -3.43
N ILE A 383 19.40 0.93 -4.68
CA ILE A 383 20.44 0.41 -5.57
C ILE A 383 21.06 1.59 -6.31
N ILE A 384 22.35 1.79 -6.14
CA ILE A 384 23.19 2.64 -6.98
C ILE A 384 23.98 1.68 -7.89
N GLY A 385 24.35 2.12 -9.09
CA GLY A 385 24.86 1.21 -10.12
C GLY A 385 26.37 1.18 -10.24
N LYS A 386 27.02 0.20 -9.59
CA LYS A 386 28.44 -0.10 -9.83
C LYS A 386 28.66 -1.39 -10.62
N ASN A 387 27.64 -2.22 -10.88
CA ASN A 387 27.85 -3.53 -11.52
C ASN A 387 26.78 -4.04 -12.53
N TRP A 388 25.83 -3.23 -13.01
CA TRP A 388 24.72 -3.75 -13.85
C TRP A 388 24.80 -3.42 -15.35
N GLY A 389 26.01 -3.24 -15.89
CA GLY A 389 26.27 -3.00 -17.32
C GLY A 389 26.73 -1.58 -17.65
N ILE A 390 26.68 -1.20 -18.93
CA ILE A 390 27.47 -0.11 -19.54
C ILE A 390 27.13 1.29 -18.97
N LYS A 391 25.90 1.57 -18.47
CA LYS A 391 25.59 2.84 -17.76
C LYS A 391 24.41 2.76 -16.77
N ALA A 392 24.63 3.23 -15.55
CA ALA A 392 23.63 3.29 -14.48
C ALA A 392 22.75 4.55 -14.52
N ALA A 393 21.56 4.48 -13.92
CA ALA A 393 20.69 5.64 -13.69
C ALA A 393 21.32 6.70 -12.77
N GLN A 394 20.81 7.92 -12.86
CA GLN A 394 21.29 9.06 -12.06
C GLN A 394 20.57 9.14 -10.73
N TYR A 395 21.28 8.92 -9.62
CA TYR A 395 20.73 9.01 -8.27
C TYR A 395 21.17 10.29 -7.59
N SER A 396 20.24 11.07 -7.04
CA SER A 396 20.55 12.29 -6.28
C SER A 396 19.54 12.53 -5.16
N ASN A 397 19.98 13.04 -4.00
CA ASN A 397 19.10 13.45 -2.90
C ASN A 397 18.09 12.37 -2.42
N ASN A 398 18.36 11.09 -2.67
CA ASN A 398 17.57 10.01 -2.07
C ASN A 398 18.01 9.84 -0.61
N THR A 399 17.04 9.84 0.30
CA THR A 399 17.28 9.72 1.73
C THR A 399 17.08 8.28 2.14
N CYS A 400 18.15 7.64 2.62
CA CYS A 400 18.12 6.30 3.19
C CYS A 400 18.21 6.44 4.71
N THR A 401 17.11 6.19 5.41
CA THR A 401 17.00 6.42 6.86
C THR A 401 17.02 5.09 7.64
N LEU A 402 16.35 5.03 8.80
CA LEU A 402 16.41 3.93 9.77
C LEU A 402 16.35 2.56 9.10
N GLY A 403 17.44 1.79 9.17
CA GLY A 403 17.46 0.42 8.67
C GLY A 403 17.52 0.25 7.15
N CYS A 404 17.61 1.34 6.39
CA CYS A 404 17.92 1.29 4.98
C CYS A 404 19.44 1.16 4.75
N SER A 405 19.82 0.59 3.60
CA SER A 405 21.18 0.53 3.09
C SER A 405 21.24 0.98 1.64
N VAL A 406 22.39 1.49 1.23
CA VAL A 406 22.67 1.83 -0.16
C VAL A 406 23.66 0.80 -0.70
N THR A 407 23.30 0.13 -1.78
CA THR A 407 24.21 -0.78 -2.48
C THR A 407 24.89 -0.02 -3.61
N PRO A 408 26.23 -0.09 -3.75
CA PRO A 408 26.97 0.58 -4.81
C PRO A 408 26.65 0.10 -6.22
#